data_AF-A0A1Y6IQP8-F1
#
_entry.id   AF-A0A1Y6IQP8-F1
#
_cell.length_a   1.000
_cell.length_b   1.000
_cell.length_c   1.000
_cell.angle_alpha   90.00
_cell.angle_beta   90.00
_cell.angle_gamma   90.00
#
_symmetry.space_group_name_H-M   'P 1'
#
loop_
_entity.id
_entity.type
_entity.pdbx_description
1 polymer ?
#
loop_
_entity_poly.entity_id
_entity_poly.type
_entity_poly.pdbx_seq_one_letter_code
_entity_poly.pdbx_strand_id
1 'polypeptide(L)'
;MKLKTLAALLCVFIVIVLSGLNAWNIWGDFVEKAISFATTAMLFLVVTALFDVWRGGKNFKVNEIKAIAISFPIITIIEYVYPVIKYSEQKHSGWLYSMSMDLMLAFFVSSVLWGYLKKCQ
;
A
#
# COMPACT_ATOMS: atom_id res chain seq x y z
N MET A 1 18.92 -2.10 24.67
CA MET A 1 18.17 -2.70 23.55
C MET A 1 19.15 -3.01 22.42
N LYS A 2 19.05 -4.17 21.74
CA LYS A 2 19.98 -4.52 20.64
C LYS A 2 19.71 -3.61 19.43
N LEU A 3 20.76 -3.23 18.69
CA LEU A 3 20.68 -2.34 17.53
C LEU A 3 19.64 -2.80 16.49
N LYS A 4 19.56 -4.12 16.22
CA LYS A 4 18.59 -4.71 15.29
C LYS A 4 17.14 -4.48 15.73
N THR A 5 16.86 -4.61 17.02
CA THR A 5 15.53 -4.37 17.59
C THR A 5 15.17 -2.90 17.51
N LEU A 6 16.12 -2.00 17.78
CA LEU A 6 15.92 -0.56 17.63
C LEU A 6 15.61 -0.17 16.19
N ALA A 7 16.36 -0.71 15.22
CA ALA A 7 16.14 -0.45 13.80
C ALA A 7 14.74 -0.92 13.34
N ALA A 8 14.30 -2.11 13.78
CA ALA A 8 12.96 -2.61 13.48
C ALA A 8 11.86 -1.72 14.08
N LEU A 9 12.02 -1.31 15.34
CA LEU A 9 11.08 -0.39 16.00
C LEU A 9 11.02 0.96 15.30
N LEU A 10 12.16 1.51 14.89
CA LEU A 10 12.21 2.76 14.14
C LEU A 10 11.52 2.64 12.78
N CYS A 11 11.71 1.53 12.06
CA CYS A 11 10.99 1.32 10.79
C CYS A 11 9.48 1.32 11.00
N VAL A 12 8.99 0.56 11.99
CA VAL A 12 7.55 0.50 12.29
C VAL A 12 7.03 1.86 12.76
N PHE A 13 7.77 2.54 13.62
CA PHE A 13 7.41 3.86 14.12
C PHE A 13 7.30 4.89 13.00
N ILE A 14 8.26 4.93 12.08
CA ILE A 14 8.23 5.84 10.92
C ILE A 14 6.98 5.57 10.06
N VAL A 15 6.69 4.29 9.76
CA VAL A 15 5.50 3.94 8.97
C VAL A 15 4.22 4.38 9.67
N ILE A 16 4.09 4.12 10.98
CA ILE A 16 2.91 4.51 11.76
C ILE A 16 2.75 6.03 11.80
N VAL A 17 3.81 6.78 12.09
CA VAL A 17 3.75 8.24 12.19
C VAL A 17 3.40 8.87 10.85
N LEU A 18 4.06 8.47 9.76
CA LEU A 18 3.80 9.06 8.45
C LEU A 18 2.40 8.69 7.93
N SER A 19 1.97 7.45 8.14
CA SER A 19 0.61 7.02 7.79
C SER A 19 -0.45 7.73 8.63
N GLY A 20 -0.17 7.93 9.93
CA GLY A 20 -1.04 8.65 10.85
C GLY A 20 -1.18 10.13 10.50
N LEU A 21 -0.08 10.79 10.13
CA LEU A 21 -0.10 12.17 9.65
C LEU A 21 -0.89 12.31 8.35
N ASN A 22 -0.72 11.37 7.40
CA ASN A 22 -1.49 11.40 6.17
C ASN A 22 -3.00 11.26 6.45
N ALA A 23 -3.38 10.27 7.27
CA ALA A 23 -4.76 10.06 7.70
C ALA A 23 -5.34 11.25 8.46
N TRP A 24 -4.54 11.93 9.29
CA TRP A 24 -4.98 13.11 10.02
C TRP A 24 -5.38 14.25 9.07
N ASN A 25 -4.62 14.43 7.99
CA ASN A 25 -4.82 15.49 7.00
C ASN A 25 -6.00 15.23 6.04
N ILE A 26 -6.48 13.98 5.95
CA ILE A 26 -7.68 13.67 5.18
C ILE A 26 -8.91 14.28 5.86
N TRP A 27 -9.61 15.12 5.09
CA TRP A 27 -10.94 15.61 5.42
C TRP A 27 -11.96 14.56 5.02
N GLY A 28 -12.40 13.78 6.00
CA GLY A 28 -13.30 12.66 5.80
C GLY A 28 -13.68 12.02 7.13
N ASP A 29 -14.51 10.98 7.08
CA ASP A 29 -14.84 10.22 8.28
C ASP A 29 -13.71 9.29 8.74
N PHE A 30 -13.97 8.55 9.82
CA PHE A 30 -13.04 7.58 10.35
C PHE A 30 -12.62 6.50 9.34
N VAL A 31 -13.52 6.10 8.42
CA VAL A 31 -13.23 5.08 7.40
C VAL A 31 -12.27 5.63 6.36
N GLU A 32 -12.47 6.85 5.88
CA GLU A 32 -11.57 7.51 4.91
C GLU A 32 -10.17 7.72 5.50
N LYS A 33 -10.11 8.12 6.78
CA LYS A 33 -8.84 8.22 7.51
C LYS A 33 -8.16 6.86 7.65
N ALA A 34 -8.90 5.81 7.96
CA ALA A 34 -8.36 4.45 8.08
C ALA A 34 -7.86 3.91 6.73
N ILE A 35 -8.59 4.17 5.64
CA ILE A 35 -8.17 3.85 4.27
C ILE A 35 -6.88 4.58 3.93
N SER A 36 -6.81 5.90 4.14
CA SER A 36 -5.62 6.70 3.88
C SER A 36 -4.40 6.23 4.69
N PHE A 37 -4.60 5.89 5.96
CA PHE A 37 -3.56 5.28 6.80
C PHE A 37 -3.06 3.98 6.17
N ALA A 38 -3.97 3.07 5.82
CA ALA A 38 -3.64 1.76 5.31
C ALA A 38 -3.00 1.82 3.91
N THR A 39 -3.45 2.71 3.01
CA THR A 39 -2.80 2.98 1.72
C THR A 39 -1.36 3.41 1.94
N THR A 40 -1.13 4.37 2.84
CA THR A 40 0.22 4.90 3.11
C THR A 40 1.13 3.80 3.65
N ALA A 41 0.65 3.01 4.61
CA ALA A 41 1.39 1.88 5.15
C ALA A 41 1.65 0.81 4.08
N MET A 42 0.69 0.55 3.19
CA MET A 42 0.83 -0.39 2.08
C MET A 42 1.91 0.07 1.11
N LEU A 43 1.99 1.37 0.78
CA LEU A 43 3.03 1.91 -0.08
C LEU A 43 4.43 1.65 0.49
N PHE A 44 4.62 1.78 1.82
CA PHE A 44 5.88 1.39 2.46
C PHE A 44 6.20 -0.10 2.28
N LEU A 45 5.22 -0.98 2.45
CA LEU A 45 5.39 -2.42 2.23
C LEU A 45 5.72 -2.74 0.76
N VAL A 46 5.06 -2.08 -0.19
CA VAL A 46 5.32 -2.22 -1.62
C VAL A 46 6.73 -1.80 -1.96
N VAL A 47 7.17 -0.62 -1.53
CA VAL A 47 8.52 -0.11 -1.81
C VAL A 47 9.59 -1.03 -1.22
N THR A 48 9.39 -1.48 0.02
CA THR A 48 10.34 -2.39 0.67
C THR A 48 10.38 -3.78 0.01
N ALA A 49 9.23 -4.31 -0.41
CA ALA A 49 9.17 -5.58 -1.16
C ALA A 49 9.84 -5.48 -2.53
N LEU A 50 9.57 -4.41 -3.29
CA LEU A 50 10.23 -4.17 -4.58
C LEU A 50 11.75 -4.00 -4.41
N PHE A 51 12.17 -3.29 -3.35
CA PHE A 51 13.59 -3.15 -3.04
C PHE A 51 14.25 -4.48 -2.69
N ASP A 52 13.59 -5.35 -1.91
CA ASP A 52 14.09 -6.71 -1.63
C ASP A 52 14.21 -7.54 -2.91
N VAL A 53 13.17 -7.54 -3.76
CA VAL A 53 13.19 -8.22 -5.07
C VAL A 53 14.35 -7.71 -5.93
N TRP A 54 14.55 -6.40 -6.01
CA TRP A 54 15.65 -5.79 -6.77
C TRP A 54 17.03 -6.25 -6.28
N ARG A 55 17.19 -6.50 -4.97
CA ARG A 55 18.45 -6.97 -4.36
C ARG A 55 18.62 -8.49 -4.37
N GLY A 56 17.74 -9.25 -5.04
CA GLY A 56 17.81 -10.72 -5.09
C GLY A 56 17.23 -11.40 -3.84
N GLY A 57 16.07 -10.90 -3.41
CA GLY A 57 15.53 -10.96 -2.05
C GLY A 57 15.63 -12.24 -1.23
N LYS A 58 15.85 -12.02 0.08
CA LYS A 58 15.81 -13.04 1.15
C LYS A 58 15.14 -12.51 2.42
N ASN A 59 14.64 -11.26 2.39
CA ASN A 59 14.11 -10.60 3.58
C ASN A 59 12.63 -10.91 3.80
N PHE A 60 11.85 -11.07 2.72
CA PHE A 60 10.44 -11.46 2.80
C PHE A 60 10.23 -12.95 2.55
N LYS A 61 9.27 -13.53 3.28
CA LYS A 61 8.71 -14.86 2.98
C LYS A 61 7.81 -14.77 1.76
N VAL A 62 7.67 -15.90 1.05
CA VAL A 62 6.75 -16.04 -0.10
C VAL A 62 5.34 -15.56 0.21
N ASN A 63 4.80 -15.92 1.39
CA ASN A 63 3.44 -15.52 1.78
C ASN A 63 3.32 -14.01 2.04
N GLU A 64 4.39 -13.35 2.50
CA GLU A 64 4.39 -11.90 2.74
C GLU A 64 4.39 -11.15 1.41
N ILE A 65 5.21 -11.57 0.43
CA ILE A 65 5.20 -11.00 -0.92
C ILE A 65 3.84 -11.22 -1.59
N LYS A 66 3.25 -12.42 -1.47
CA LYS A 66 1.89 -12.71 -1.97
C LYS A 66 0.85 -11.78 -1.36
N ALA A 67 0.90 -11.59 -0.03
CA ALA A 67 -0.02 -10.70 0.66
C ALA A 67 0.08 -9.28 0.11
N ILE A 68 1.30 -8.74 -0.04
CA ILE A 68 1.53 -7.39 -0.60
C ILE A 68 1.01 -7.30 -2.04
N ALA A 69 1.36 -8.28 -2.89
CA ALA A 69 0.96 -8.29 -4.29
C ALA A 69 -0.57 -8.33 -4.51
N ILE A 70 -1.32 -8.95 -3.60
CA ILE A 70 -2.78 -9.03 -3.66
C ILE A 70 -3.42 -7.80 -3.01
N SER A 71 -2.95 -7.43 -1.82
CA SER A 71 -3.56 -6.35 -1.02
C SER A 71 -3.35 -4.98 -1.63
N PHE A 72 -2.26 -4.74 -2.38
CA PHE A 72 -2.01 -3.43 -2.97
C PHE A 72 -3.06 -3.03 -4.02
N PRO A 73 -3.39 -3.84 -5.04
CA PRO A 73 -4.52 -3.54 -5.92
C PRO A 73 -5.86 -3.39 -5.18
N ILE A 74 -6.12 -4.24 -4.18
CA ILE A 74 -7.38 -4.22 -3.42
C ILE A 74 -7.52 -2.90 -2.66
N ILE A 75 -6.49 -2.45 -1.96
CA ILE A 75 -6.57 -1.22 -1.18
C ILE A 75 -6.70 0.00 -2.09
N THR A 76 -6.03 0.01 -3.24
CA THR A 76 -6.22 1.05 -4.26
C THR A 76 -7.67 1.09 -4.73
N ILE A 77 -8.31 -0.06 -5.01
CA ILE A 77 -9.74 -0.09 -5.37
C ILE A 77 -10.58 0.51 -4.24
N ILE A 78 -10.36 0.08 -2.99
CA ILE A 78 -11.15 0.55 -1.83
C ILE A 78 -11.02 2.06 -1.66
N GLU A 79 -9.81 2.60 -1.78
CA GLU A 79 -9.53 4.03 -1.64
C GLU A 79 -10.30 4.89 -2.64
N TYR A 80 -10.44 4.41 -3.87
CA TYR A 80 -11.19 5.12 -4.89
C TYR A 80 -12.69 4.84 -4.82
N VAL A 81 -13.12 3.62 -4.53
CA VAL A 81 -14.55 3.23 -4.55
C VAL A 81 -15.30 3.76 -3.33
N TYR A 82 -14.68 3.78 -2.15
CA TYR A 82 -15.38 4.18 -0.92
C TYR A 82 -15.92 5.62 -0.95
N PRO A 83 -15.12 6.65 -1.31
CA PRO A 83 -15.64 8.02 -1.41
C PRO A 83 -16.76 8.15 -2.44
N VAL A 84 -16.69 7.39 -3.54
CA VAL A 84 -17.74 7.41 -4.58
C VAL A 84 -19.07 6.87 -4.10
N ILE A 85 -19.04 5.82 -3.28
CA ILE A 85 -20.25 5.26 -2.69
C ILE A 85 -20.81 6.23 -1.64
N LYS A 86 -19.94 6.75 -0.77
CA LYS A 86 -20.34 7.60 0.35
C LYS A 86 -20.90 8.95 -0.11
N TYR A 87 -20.26 9.54 -1.11
CA TYR A 87 -20.60 10.86 -1.65
C TYR A 87 -21.24 10.74 -3.03
N SER A 88 -22.06 9.70 -3.25
CA SER A 88 -22.69 9.40 -4.53
C SER A 88 -23.53 10.54 -5.12
N GLU A 89 -23.96 11.47 -4.28
CA GLU A 89 -24.67 12.70 -4.63
C GLU A 89 -23.77 13.77 -5.26
N GLN A 90 -22.46 13.65 -5.14
CA GLN A 90 -21.48 14.59 -5.67
C GLN A 90 -20.99 14.16 -7.06
N LYS A 91 -20.65 15.14 -7.91
CA LYS A 91 -20.00 14.85 -9.19
C LYS A 91 -18.52 14.52 -8.97
N HIS A 92 -18.15 13.27 -9.19
CA HIS A 92 -16.76 12.80 -9.11
C HIS A 92 -16.03 12.92 -10.46
N SER A 93 -15.90 14.15 -10.96
CA SER A 93 -15.17 14.40 -12.20
C SER A 93 -13.69 14.04 -12.05
N GLY A 94 -13.15 13.27 -12.99
CA GLY A 94 -11.72 12.91 -13.02
C GLY A 94 -11.32 11.74 -12.09
N TRP A 95 -12.21 11.29 -11.21
CA TRP A 95 -11.96 10.16 -10.31
C TRP A 95 -11.57 8.88 -11.06
N LEU A 96 -12.28 8.54 -12.14
CA LEU A 96 -11.98 7.36 -12.96
C LEU A 96 -10.59 7.41 -13.56
N TYR A 97 -10.10 8.59 -13.95
CA TYR A 97 -8.76 8.74 -14.50
C TYR A 97 -7.70 8.48 -13.43
N SER A 98 -7.81 9.12 -12.26
CA SER A 98 -6.88 8.91 -11.14
C SER A 98 -6.88 7.44 -10.68
N MET A 99 -8.08 6.85 -10.51
CA MET A 99 -8.23 5.44 -10.19
C MET A 99 -7.55 4.54 -11.22
N SER A 100 -7.72 4.82 -12.51
CA SER A 100 -7.13 4.00 -13.57
C SER A 100 -5.60 4.04 -13.56
N MET A 101 -5.02 5.22 -13.34
CA MET A 101 -3.57 5.40 -13.26
C MET A 101 -2.98 4.64 -12.06
N ASP A 102 -3.59 4.80 -10.88
CA ASP A 102 -3.11 4.14 -9.67
C ASP A 102 -3.32 2.64 -9.72
N LEU A 103 -4.43 2.16 -10.30
CA LEU A 103 -4.64 0.72 -10.51
C LEU A 103 -3.66 0.14 -11.53
N MET A 104 -3.34 0.86 -12.60
CA MET A 104 -2.33 0.42 -13.56
C MET A 104 -0.98 0.24 -12.85
N LEU A 105 -0.60 1.19 -12.00
CA LEU A 105 0.61 1.07 -11.18
C LEU A 105 0.51 -0.12 -10.21
N ALA A 106 -0.62 -0.28 -9.52
CA ALA A 106 -0.81 -1.37 -8.55
C ALA A 106 -0.74 -2.75 -9.21
N PHE A 107 -1.36 -2.92 -10.37
CA PHE A 107 -1.26 -4.15 -11.14
C PHE A 107 0.14 -4.37 -11.72
N PHE A 108 0.83 -3.31 -12.14
CA PHE A 108 2.21 -3.42 -12.59
C PHE A 108 3.12 -3.91 -11.47
N VAL A 109 3.03 -3.29 -10.28
CA VAL A 109 3.74 -3.75 -9.07
C VAL A 109 3.40 -5.20 -8.76
N SER A 110 2.11 -5.54 -8.72
CA SER A 110 1.65 -6.91 -8.46
C SER A 110 2.27 -7.90 -9.46
N SER A 111 2.28 -7.56 -10.75
CA SER A 111 2.86 -8.40 -11.80
C SER A 111 4.36 -8.66 -11.60
N VAL A 112 5.12 -7.66 -11.16
CA VAL A 112 6.55 -7.78 -10.85
C VAL A 112 6.76 -8.71 -9.66
N LEU A 113 6.00 -8.51 -8.58
CA LEU A 113 6.08 -9.36 -7.38
C LEU A 113 5.69 -10.82 -7.69
N TRP A 114 4.65 -11.04 -8.49
CA TRP A 114 4.28 -12.38 -8.96
C TRP A 114 5.33 -13.01 -9.87
N GLY A 115 5.94 -12.22 -10.75
CA GLY A 115 7.05 -12.67 -11.59
C GLY A 115 8.25 -13.13 -10.77
N TYR A 116 8.56 -12.43 -9.68
CA TYR A 116 9.57 -12.86 -8.71
C TYR A 116 9.19 -14.17 -8.01
N LEU A 117 7.96 -14.26 -7.50
CA LEU A 117 7.47 -15.45 -6.79
C LEU A 117 7.55 -16.73 -7.63
N LYS A 118 7.25 -16.64 -8.94
CA LYS A 118 7.36 -17.78 -9.87
C LYS A 118 8.79 -18.29 -10.05
N LYS A 119 9.81 -17.45 -9.83
CA LYS A 119 11.23 -17.85 -9.90
C LYS A 119 11.73 -18.50 -8.61
N CYS A 120 11.02 -18.33 -7.51
CA CYS A 120 11.36 -18.89 -6.20
C CYS A 120 10.70 -20.24 -5.92
N GLN A 121 9.79 -20.70 -6.79
CA GLN A 121 9.18 -22.03 -6.77
C GLN A 121 10.00 -22.99 -7.62
#